data_AF-A0A661P561-F1
#
_entry.id   AF-A0A661P561-F1
#
_cell.length_a   1.000
_cell.length_b   1.000
_cell.length_c   1.000
_cell.angle_alpha   90.00
_cell.angle_beta   90.00
_cell.angle_gamma   90.00
#
_symmetry.space_group_name_H-M   'P 1'
#
loop_
_entity.id
_entity.type
_entity.pdbx_description
1 polymer ?
#
loop_
_entity_poly.entity_id
_entity_poly.type
_entity_poly.pdbx_seq_one_letter_code
_entity_poly.pdbx_strand_id
1 'polypeptide(L)'
;MFIALAAVGWADGKLHADEANAIVRMAVEEGLDADEIADIEEATKHPVTVGTIDTTKMTDVDRVFVYAVGAWIARVDREIAPEEITALNRLAAALDLPDEPREHGDRIGIEVGKSGFCNRPGFYNLRALRETLDARLSEVPESMRPGAKG
;
A
#
# COMPACT_ATOMS: atom_id res chain seq x y z
N MET A 1 7.39 4.40 -3.76
CA MET A 1 6.13 4.00 -3.09
C MET A 1 5.16 3.34 -4.08
N PHE A 2 4.70 4.03 -5.11
CA PHE A 2 3.71 3.51 -6.07
C PHE A 2 4.12 2.26 -6.86
N ILE A 3 5.41 2.10 -7.16
CA ILE A 3 5.95 0.86 -7.74
C ILE A 3 5.70 -0.36 -6.83
N ALA A 4 5.75 -0.16 -5.51
CA ALA A 4 5.41 -1.23 -4.56
C ALA A 4 3.92 -1.59 -4.64
N LEU A 5 3.05 -0.61 -4.90
CA LEU A 5 1.61 -0.86 -5.08
C LEU A 5 1.34 -1.65 -6.36
N ALA A 6 2.03 -1.31 -7.45
CA ALA A 6 1.97 -2.10 -8.69
C ALA A 6 2.46 -3.54 -8.45
N ALA A 7 3.55 -3.73 -7.71
CA ALA A 7 4.05 -5.06 -7.37
C ALA A 7 3.06 -5.90 -6.55
N VAL A 8 2.25 -5.27 -5.72
CA VAL A 8 1.18 -5.95 -4.97
C VAL A 8 0.04 -6.37 -5.89
N GLY A 9 -0.44 -5.46 -6.74
CA GLY A 9 -1.51 -5.81 -7.67
C GLY A 9 -1.07 -6.80 -8.77
N TRP A 10 0.23 -6.97 -9.00
CA TRP A 10 0.76 -8.03 -9.85
C TRP A 10 0.97 -9.39 -9.15
N ALA A 11 0.70 -9.50 -7.86
CA ALA A 11 1.18 -10.62 -7.07
C ALA A 11 0.48 -11.96 -7.38
N ASP A 12 -0.75 -11.93 -7.91
CA ASP A 12 -1.46 -13.10 -8.44
C ASP A 12 -1.19 -13.34 -9.93
N GLY A 13 -0.31 -12.51 -10.54
CA GLY A 13 0.02 -12.52 -11.96
C GLY A 13 -0.89 -11.62 -12.81
N LYS A 14 -1.80 -10.85 -12.21
CA LYS A 14 -2.77 -10.03 -12.94
C LYS A 14 -3.12 -8.73 -12.23
N LEU A 15 -2.65 -7.62 -12.80
CA LEU A 15 -3.17 -6.29 -12.43
C LEU A 15 -4.36 -5.91 -13.32
N HIS A 16 -5.51 -5.62 -12.72
CA HIS A 16 -6.69 -5.17 -13.43
C HIS A 16 -6.58 -3.70 -13.85
N ALA A 17 -7.24 -3.32 -14.95
CA ALA A 17 -7.20 -1.95 -15.47
C ALA A 17 -7.69 -0.91 -14.45
N ASP A 18 -8.69 -1.24 -13.63
CA ASP A 18 -9.19 -0.35 -12.59
C ASP A 18 -8.18 -0.13 -11.47
N GLU A 19 -7.39 -1.15 -11.12
CA GLU A 19 -6.32 -1.08 -10.12
C GLU A 19 -5.12 -0.30 -10.65
N ALA A 20 -4.71 -0.55 -11.89
CA ALA A 20 -3.67 0.21 -12.58
C ALA A 20 -4.03 1.70 -12.66
N ASN A 21 -5.26 2.02 -13.08
CA ASN A 21 -5.75 3.39 -13.14
C ASN A 21 -5.79 4.04 -11.76
N ALA A 22 -6.16 3.29 -10.71
CA ALA A 22 -6.10 3.79 -9.35
C ALA A 22 -4.66 4.15 -8.97
N ILE A 23 -3.69 3.25 -9.18
CA ILE A 23 -2.27 3.48 -8.86
C ILE A 23 -1.72 4.73 -9.55
N VAL A 24 -1.96 4.88 -10.85
CA VAL A 24 -1.47 6.04 -11.64
C VAL A 24 -2.15 7.33 -11.19
N ARG A 25 -3.48 7.32 -11.01
CA ARG A 25 -4.20 8.49 -10.53
C ARG A 25 -3.70 8.94 -9.15
N MET A 26 -3.41 8.00 -8.27
CA MET A 26 -2.90 8.29 -6.94
C MET A 26 -1.50 8.92 -6.99
N ALA A 27 -0.64 8.49 -7.92
CA ALA A 27 0.65 9.12 -8.16
C ALA A 27 0.52 10.58 -8.63
N VAL A 28 -0.45 10.86 -9.51
CA VAL A 28 -0.77 12.21 -9.96
C VAL A 28 -1.28 13.10 -8.82
N GLU A 29 -2.15 12.57 -7.95
CA GLU A 29 -2.73 13.32 -6.83
C GLU A 29 -1.70 13.68 -5.74
N GLU A 30 -0.67 12.84 -5.54
CA GLU A 30 0.47 13.14 -4.66
C GLU A 30 1.45 14.16 -5.27
N GLY A 31 1.23 14.58 -6.52
CA GLY A 31 2.04 15.61 -7.18
C GLY A 31 3.43 15.13 -7.62
N LEU A 32 3.57 13.83 -7.90
CA LEU A 32 4.80 13.29 -8.51
C LEU A 32 5.04 13.93 -9.88
N ASP A 33 6.31 13.98 -10.28
CA ASP A 33 6.64 14.53 -11.59
C ASP A 33 6.26 13.58 -12.74
N ALA A 34 6.32 14.10 -13.97
CA ALA A 34 5.88 13.36 -15.15
C ALA A 34 6.74 12.12 -15.45
N ASP A 35 8.03 12.15 -15.11
CA ASP A 35 8.95 11.03 -15.34
C ASP A 35 8.66 9.92 -14.31
N GLU A 36 8.44 10.28 -13.05
CA GLU A 36 8.03 9.35 -12.00
C GLU A 36 6.66 8.72 -12.30
N ILE A 37 5.70 9.50 -12.81
CA ILE A 37 4.38 8.99 -13.24
C ILE A 37 4.54 8.00 -14.40
N ALA A 38 5.40 8.29 -15.38
CA ALA A 38 5.65 7.39 -16.50
C ALA A 38 6.24 6.04 -16.05
N ASP A 39 7.18 6.06 -15.09
CA ASP A 39 7.73 4.84 -14.49
C ASP A 39 6.66 4.01 -13.77
N ILE A 40 5.71 4.68 -13.10
CA ILE A 40 4.59 4.03 -12.43
C ILE A 40 3.62 3.43 -13.45
N GLU A 41 3.26 4.17 -14.50
CA GLU A 41 2.43 3.65 -15.58
C GLU A 41 3.06 2.40 -16.21
N GLU A 42 4.38 2.41 -16.44
CA GLU A 42 5.10 1.26 -16.98
C GLU A 42 5.07 0.06 -16.01
N ALA A 43 5.26 0.32 -14.72
CA ALA A 43 5.14 -0.70 -13.67
C ALA A 43 3.73 -1.30 -13.59
N THR A 44 2.67 -0.56 -13.98
CA THR A 44 1.31 -1.13 -14.06
C THR A 44 1.06 -1.96 -15.33
N LYS A 45 1.93 -1.89 -16.35
CA LYS A 45 1.78 -2.65 -17.60
C LYS A 45 2.54 -3.97 -17.59
N HIS A 46 3.54 -4.09 -16.73
CA HIS A 46 4.43 -5.25 -16.67
C HIS A 46 4.50 -5.84 -15.26
N PRO A 47 4.58 -7.18 -15.11
CA PRO A 47 4.71 -7.81 -13.81
C PRO A 47 5.91 -7.26 -13.02
N VAL A 48 5.62 -6.65 -11.88
CA VAL A 48 6.63 -6.20 -10.92
C VAL A 48 6.62 -7.14 -9.73
N THR A 49 7.79 -7.60 -9.31
CA THR A 49 7.90 -8.49 -8.15
C THR A 49 8.14 -7.69 -6.88
N VAL A 50 7.44 -8.06 -5.80
CA VAL A 50 7.57 -7.44 -4.47
C VAL A 50 9.02 -7.43 -3.95
N GLY A 51 9.85 -8.39 -4.40
CA GLY A 51 11.27 -8.47 -4.04
C GLY A 51 12.16 -7.36 -4.60
N THR A 52 11.68 -6.52 -5.53
CA THR A 52 12.45 -5.41 -6.10
C THR A 52 12.16 -4.05 -5.44
N ILE A 53 11.36 -4.03 -4.36
CA ILE A 53 11.02 -2.79 -3.66
C ILE A 53 12.26 -2.30 -2.88
N ASP A 54 12.79 -1.14 -3.26
CA ASP A 54 13.78 -0.42 -2.45
C ASP A 54 13.08 0.25 -1.26
N THR A 55 13.26 -0.32 -0.07
CA THR A 55 12.68 0.18 1.19
C THR A 55 13.65 1.06 1.99
N THR A 56 14.89 1.24 1.50
CA THR A 56 15.94 1.97 2.23
C THR A 56 15.63 3.45 2.41
N LYS A 57 14.79 4.01 1.53
CA LYS A 57 14.36 5.42 1.56
C LYS A 57 12.98 5.63 2.18
N MET A 58 12.31 4.57 2.63
CA MET A 58 10.94 4.65 3.18
C MET A 58 10.96 4.96 4.67
N THR A 59 10.17 5.95 5.08
CA THR A 59 9.85 6.19 6.49
C THR A 59 8.95 5.08 7.04
N ASP A 60 8.81 4.99 8.36
CA ASP A 60 7.89 4.05 9.00
C ASP A 60 6.44 4.26 8.53
N VAL A 61 6.05 5.52 8.34
CA VAL A 61 4.74 5.90 7.79
C VAL A 61 4.61 5.42 6.36
N ASP A 62 5.64 5.56 5.52
CA ASP A 62 5.60 5.05 4.14
C ASP A 62 5.44 3.53 4.10
N ARG A 63 6.11 2.80 4.99
CA ARG A 63 6.01 1.33 5.06
C ARG A 63 4.61 0.89 5.44
N VAL A 64 4.04 1.46 6.50
CA VAL A 64 2.67 1.14 6.93
C VAL A 64 1.66 1.60 5.88
N PHE A 65 1.88 2.75 5.24
CA PHE A 65 1.02 3.25 4.16
C PHE A 65 1.02 2.32 2.94
N VAL A 66 2.19 1.89 2.45
CA VAL A 66 2.29 0.94 1.32
C VAL A 66 1.55 -0.35 1.65
N TYR A 67 1.75 -0.89 2.86
CA TYR A 67 1.05 -2.09 3.29
C TYR A 67 -0.48 -1.89 3.33
N ALA A 68 -0.94 -0.81 3.95
CA ALA A 68 -2.37 -0.50 4.08
C ALA A 68 -3.06 -0.29 2.72
N VAL A 69 -2.38 0.38 1.78
CA VAL A 69 -2.89 0.56 0.41
C VAL A 69 -2.89 -0.75 -0.36
N GLY A 70 -1.82 -1.56 -0.25
CA GLY A 70 -1.78 -2.89 -0.86
C GLY A 70 -2.90 -3.80 -0.34
N ALA A 71 -3.13 -3.81 0.98
CA ALA A 71 -4.21 -4.56 1.62
C ALA A 71 -5.59 -4.05 1.21
N TRP A 72 -5.74 -2.77 0.89
CA TRP A 72 -6.98 -2.23 0.34
C TRP A 72 -7.18 -2.62 -1.13
N ILE A 73 -6.16 -2.50 -1.98
CA ILE A 73 -6.22 -2.90 -3.40
C ILE A 73 -6.65 -4.36 -3.51
N ALA A 74 -6.03 -5.26 -2.73
CA ALA A 74 -6.39 -6.68 -2.63
C ALA A 74 -7.81 -6.95 -2.07
N ARG A 75 -8.58 -5.91 -1.72
CA ARG A 75 -9.97 -6.01 -1.21
C ARG A 75 -10.95 -5.17 -2.02
N VAL A 76 -10.50 -4.54 -3.11
CA VAL A 76 -11.30 -3.70 -4.02
C VAL A 76 -12.52 -4.47 -4.52
N ASP A 77 -12.37 -5.76 -4.81
CA ASP A 77 -13.44 -6.64 -5.29
C ASP A 77 -14.24 -7.34 -4.16
N ARG A 78 -14.08 -6.87 -2.91
CA ARG A 78 -14.81 -7.28 -1.69
C ARG A 78 -14.51 -8.68 -1.14
N GLU A 79 -13.67 -9.45 -1.81
CA GLU A 79 -13.11 -10.71 -1.32
C GLU A 79 -11.58 -10.62 -1.37
N ILE A 80 -10.89 -11.37 -0.50
CA ILE A 80 -9.44 -11.54 -0.56
C ILE A 80 -9.14 -13.02 -0.75
N ALA A 81 -8.44 -13.37 -1.82
CA ALA A 81 -8.01 -14.71 -2.14
C ALA A 81 -6.80 -15.14 -1.29
N PRO A 82 -6.57 -16.45 -1.06
CA PRO A 82 -5.39 -16.94 -0.35
C PRO A 82 -4.06 -16.49 -0.96
N GLU A 83 -4.01 -16.32 -2.27
CA GLU A 83 -2.86 -15.82 -3.03
C GLU A 83 -2.55 -14.37 -2.68
N GLU A 84 -3.58 -13.54 -2.53
CA GLU A 84 -3.46 -12.13 -2.13
C GLU A 84 -3.02 -12.01 -0.66
N ILE A 85 -3.51 -12.88 0.23
CA ILE A 85 -2.99 -12.95 1.61
C ILE A 85 -1.50 -13.30 1.61
N THR A 86 -1.10 -14.25 0.77
CA THR A 86 0.31 -14.64 0.62
C THR A 86 1.16 -13.48 0.08
N ALA A 87 0.63 -12.72 -0.87
CA ALA A 87 1.26 -11.52 -1.41
C ALA A 87 1.43 -10.42 -0.35
N LEU A 88 0.40 -10.15 0.45
CA LEU A 88 0.45 -9.17 1.54
C LEU A 88 1.47 -9.57 2.62
N ASN A 89 1.57 -10.87 2.94
CA ASN A 89 2.60 -11.36 3.86
C ASN A 89 4.02 -11.14 3.31
N ARG A 90 4.23 -11.39 2.01
CA ARG A 90 5.51 -11.13 1.34
C ARG A 90 5.83 -9.63 1.30
N LEU A 91 4.81 -8.79 1.04
CA LEU A 91 4.94 -7.34 1.06
C LEU A 91 5.35 -6.84 2.45
N ALA A 92 4.66 -7.28 3.50
CA ALA A 92 5.00 -6.90 4.86
C ALA A 92 6.41 -7.35 5.26
N ALA A 93 6.84 -8.55 4.83
CA ALA A 93 8.22 -9.00 5.03
C ALA A 93 9.23 -8.11 4.29
N ALA A 94 8.94 -7.73 3.04
CA ALA A 94 9.80 -6.83 2.25
C ALA A 94 9.88 -5.43 2.86
N LEU A 95 8.81 -4.95 3.49
CA LEU A 95 8.72 -3.67 4.19
C LEU A 95 9.31 -3.69 5.61
N ASP A 96 9.81 -4.84 6.08
CA ASP A 96 10.31 -5.04 7.45
C ASP A 96 9.26 -4.63 8.51
N LEU A 97 8.00 -5.01 8.27
CA LEU A 97 6.90 -4.78 9.20
C LEU A 97 6.76 -5.98 10.16
N PRO A 98 6.98 -5.80 11.47
CA PRO A 98 6.71 -6.84 12.46
C PRO A 98 5.22 -7.18 12.53
N ASP A 99 4.88 -8.33 13.13
CA ASP A 99 3.51 -8.83 13.16
C ASP A 99 2.53 -7.89 13.90
N GLU A 100 2.93 -7.25 15.01
CA GLU A 100 2.09 -6.30 15.76
C GLU A 100 1.75 -5.02 14.94
N PRO A 101 2.72 -4.35 14.29
CA PRO A 101 2.44 -3.28 13.33
C PRO A 101 1.63 -3.73 12.10
N ARG A 102 1.74 -5.01 11.68
CA ARG A 102 0.92 -5.57 10.59
C ARG A 102 -0.56 -5.63 10.98
N GLU A 103 -0.88 -6.15 12.16
CA GLU A 103 -2.26 -6.19 12.67
C GLU A 103 -2.84 -4.77 12.87
N HIS A 104 -2.00 -3.84 13.33
CA HIS A 104 -2.40 -2.44 13.48
C HIS A 104 -2.66 -1.75 12.13
N GLY A 105 -1.78 -1.97 11.14
CA GLY A 105 -1.93 -1.48 9.77
C GLY A 105 -3.15 -2.07 9.06
N ASP A 106 -3.40 -3.37 9.21
CA ASP A 106 -4.61 -4.04 8.68
C ASP A 106 -5.88 -3.42 9.28
N ARG A 107 -5.93 -3.24 10.60
CA ARG A 107 -7.08 -2.63 11.27
C ARG A 107 -7.32 -1.20 10.79
N ILE A 108 -6.28 -0.40 10.62
CA ILE A 108 -6.41 0.96 10.09
C ILE A 108 -6.84 0.95 8.62
N GLY A 109 -6.24 0.09 7.78
CA GLY A 109 -6.62 -0.05 6.38
C GLY A 109 -8.09 -0.46 6.21
N ILE A 110 -8.57 -1.36 7.07
CA ILE A 110 -9.99 -1.76 7.16
C ILE A 110 -10.87 -0.61 7.66
N GLU A 111 -10.48 0.12 8.71
CA GLU A 111 -11.23 1.26 9.25
C GLU A 111 -11.35 2.40 8.23
N VAL A 112 -10.26 2.74 7.55
CA VAL A 112 -10.24 3.79 6.52
C VAL A 112 -10.97 3.36 5.25
N GLY A 113 -10.86 2.08 4.87
CA GLY A 113 -11.67 1.52 3.78
C GLY A 113 -13.16 1.48 4.07
N LYS A 114 -13.55 1.35 5.35
CA LYS A 114 -14.95 1.44 5.79
C LYS A 114 -15.45 2.88 5.92
N SER A 115 -14.57 3.85 6.18
CA SER A 115 -14.94 5.28 6.30
C SER A 115 -14.93 6.03 4.95
N GLY A 116 -14.34 5.44 3.91
CA GLY A 116 -14.40 5.93 2.53
C GLY A 116 -15.82 5.93 1.97
N PHE A 117 -16.32 7.13 1.63
CA PHE A 117 -17.68 7.43 1.18
C PHE A 117 -18.10 6.86 -0.18
N CYS A 118 -17.47 5.78 -0.67
CA CYS A 118 -17.66 5.35 -2.04
C CYS A 118 -17.80 3.84 -2.13
N ASN A 119 -19.03 3.39 -2.39
CA ASN A 119 -19.36 2.05 -2.89
C ASN A 119 -18.79 1.77 -4.30
N ARG A 120 -17.72 2.47 -4.71
CA ARG A 120 -17.04 2.33 -5.99
C ARG A 120 -15.54 2.11 -5.72
N PRO A 121 -14.97 1.00 -6.20
CA PRO A 121 -13.56 0.68 -5.99
C PRO A 121 -12.57 1.78 -6.42
N GLY A 122 -12.93 2.72 -7.29
CA GLY A 122 -12.04 3.83 -7.73
C GLY A 122 -11.94 5.07 -6.83
N PHE A 123 -12.42 5.06 -5.59
CA PHE A 123 -12.51 6.28 -4.74
C PHE A 123 -12.11 6.07 -3.27
N TYR A 124 -10.98 5.40 -3.03
CA TYR A 124 -10.40 5.37 -1.69
C TYR A 124 -9.72 6.70 -1.37
N ASN A 125 -10.04 7.28 -0.21
CA ASN A 125 -9.46 8.55 0.22
C ASN A 125 -8.08 8.31 0.84
N LEU A 126 -7.07 8.15 -0.01
CA LEU A 126 -5.69 7.91 0.40
C LEU A 126 -5.11 9.01 1.28
N ARG A 127 -5.46 10.27 1.00
CA ARG A 127 -5.01 11.39 1.82
C ARG A 127 -5.48 11.22 3.26
N ALA A 128 -6.75 10.86 3.45
CA ALA A 128 -7.28 10.55 4.76
C ALA A 128 -6.59 9.33 5.39
N LEU A 129 -6.22 8.31 4.60
CA LEU A 129 -5.42 7.18 5.10
C LEU A 129 -4.05 7.63 5.60
N ARG A 130 -3.33 8.41 4.78
CA ARG A 130 -1.98 8.92 5.11
C ARG A 130 -2.01 9.78 6.36
N GLU A 131 -2.91 10.75 6.41
CA GLU A 131 -3.08 11.66 7.57
C GLU A 131 -3.47 10.87 8.83
N THR A 132 -4.34 9.86 8.71
CA THR A 132 -4.75 9.01 9.85
C THR A 132 -3.59 8.15 10.33
N LEU A 133 -2.81 7.57 9.41
CA LEU A 133 -1.64 6.76 9.75
C LEU A 133 -0.56 7.59 10.42
N ASP A 134 -0.26 8.77 9.88
CA ASP A 134 0.73 9.68 10.43
C ASP A 134 0.37 10.12 11.86
N ALA A 135 -0.89 10.55 12.07
CA ALA A 135 -1.40 10.92 13.38
C ALA A 135 -1.27 9.76 14.40
N ARG A 136 -1.70 8.55 14.03
CA ARG A 136 -1.68 7.40 14.96
C ARG A 136 -0.26 6.87 15.21
N LEU A 137 0.61 6.83 14.21
CA LEU A 137 2.01 6.41 14.38
C LEU A 137 2.79 7.39 15.27
N SER A 138 2.44 8.68 15.23
CA SER A 138 3.03 9.67 16.13
C SER A 138 2.74 9.40 17.62
N GLU A 139 1.62 8.73 17.92
CA GLU A 139 1.21 8.34 19.28
C GLU A 139 1.85 7.03 19.75
N VAL A 140 2.40 6.23 18.83
CA VAL A 140 3.08 4.97 19.15
C VAL A 140 4.51 5.25 19.63
N PRO A 141 4.96 4.65 20.75
CA PRO A 141 6.35 4.76 21.22
C PRO A 141 7.34 4.35 20.13
N GLU A 142 8.47 5.06 20.02
CA GLU A 142 9.47 4.83 18.97
C GLU A 142 10.03 3.40 18.97
N SER A 143 10.14 2.76 20.14
CA SER A 143 10.54 1.35 20.28
C SER A 143 9.54 0.34 19.71
N MET A 144 8.33 0.78 19.38
CA MET A 144 7.24 -0.03 18.79
C MET A 144 6.98 0.34 17.33
N ARG A 145 7.75 1.27 16.74
CA ARG A 145 7.63 1.66 15.34
C ARG A 145 8.40 0.69 14.42
N PRO A 146 7.95 0.51 13.17
CA PRO A 146 8.69 -0.23 12.15
C PRO A 146 10.16 0.20 12.07
N GLY A 147 11.10 -0.73 11.84
CA GLY A 147 12.53 -0.38 11.70
C GLY A 147 13.27 0.06 12.97
N ALA A 148 12.60 0.17 14.12
CA ALA A 148 13.25 0.39 15.40
C ALA A 148 14.16 -0.81 15.74
N LYS A 149 15.47 -0.59 15.75
CA LYS A 149 16.42 -1.61 16.22
C LYS A 149 16.26 -1.75 17.73
N GLY A 150 15.77 -2.90 18.17
CA GLY A 150 15.88 -3.35 19.57
C GLY A 150 17.32 -3.50 20.01
#